data_AF-A0A975B4V3-F1
#
_entry.id   AF-A0A975B4V3-F1
#
_cell.length_a   1.000
_cell.length_b   1.000
_cell.length_c   1.000
_cell.angle_alpha   90.00
_cell.angle_beta   90.00
_cell.angle_gamma   90.00
#
_symmetry.space_group_name_H-M   'P 1'
#
loop_
_entity.id
_entity.type
_entity.pdbx_description
1 polymer ?
#
loop_
_entity_poly.entity_id
_entity_poly.type
_entity_poly.pdbx_seq_one_letter_code
_entity_poly.pdbx_strand_id
1 'polypeptide(L)'
;MYAEKDIAPVTLNMASLPRKIVRISRVLLDQFLAEIRLADDFVRWNRRRNHIMEGIIRKRSHDYIEVDLNGKTALLTKRNWVQKEMFLYEPGRVLFFHIYSVTLNNDNLSIVLSRRSKLLPQLLLKSHLPMYRFYCRKRFPGEKSRIVTDAPIRDSKIIEVRDRVSRELSGEILEMRNSDGFNK
;
A
#
# COMPACT_ATOMS: atom_id res chain seq x y z
N MET A 1 17.60 8.47 41.67
CA MET A 1 16.94 7.16 41.48
C MET A 1 15.73 7.14 42.42
N TYR A 2 14.52 7.33 41.90
CA TYR A 2 13.32 7.11 42.71
C TYR A 2 13.04 5.61 42.72
N ALA A 3 12.95 5.02 43.90
CA ALA A 3 12.70 3.60 44.08
C ALA A 3 11.25 3.28 43.70
N GLU A 4 11.02 2.16 43.02
CA GLU A 4 9.69 1.63 42.65
C GLU A 4 8.75 1.35 43.85
N LYS A 5 9.17 1.63 45.09
CA LYS A 5 8.45 1.32 46.34
C LYS A 5 7.44 2.38 46.81
N ASP A 6 7.39 3.55 46.18
CA ASP A 6 6.51 4.65 46.63
C ASP A 6 5.17 4.74 45.89
N ILE A 7 4.86 3.79 45.00
CA ILE A 7 3.59 3.77 44.26
C ILE A 7 2.66 2.71 44.88
N ALA A 8 1.76 3.15 45.76
CA ALA A 8 0.67 2.30 46.26
C ALA A 8 -0.48 2.26 45.23
N PRO A 9 -0.78 1.11 44.60
CA PRO A 9 -1.87 1.03 43.64
C PRO A 9 -3.21 1.15 44.36
N VAL A 10 -3.94 2.24 44.10
CA VAL A 10 -5.32 2.41 44.56
C VAL A 10 -6.26 1.76 43.54
N THR A 11 -6.96 0.70 43.95
CA THR A 11 -7.99 0.07 43.13
C THR A 11 -9.27 0.90 43.16
N LEU A 12 -9.54 1.62 42.07
CA LEU A 12 -10.78 2.37 41.86
C LEU A 12 -11.87 1.46 41.30
N ASN A 13 -12.97 1.31 42.02
CA ASN A 13 -14.16 0.64 41.50
C ASN A 13 -15.00 1.62 40.67
N MET A 14 -15.09 1.39 39.36
CA MET A 14 -15.85 2.25 38.45
C MET A 14 -17.35 2.29 38.79
N ALA A 15 -17.89 1.23 39.41
CA ALA A 15 -19.30 1.16 39.80
C ALA A 15 -19.64 2.08 40.99
N SER A 16 -18.65 2.43 41.83
CA SER A 16 -18.84 3.35 42.95
C SER A 16 -18.67 4.82 42.58
N LEU A 17 -18.29 5.12 41.33
CA LEU A 17 -18.15 6.50 40.86
C LEU A 17 -19.51 7.11 40.49
N PRO A 18 -19.71 8.43 40.66
CA PRO A 18 -20.89 9.13 40.19
C PRO A 18 -21.17 8.84 38.70
N ARG A 19 -22.45 8.63 38.35
CA ARG A 19 -22.86 8.30 36.97
C ARG A 19 -22.32 9.27 35.91
N LYS A 20 -22.20 10.56 36.26
CA LYS A 20 -21.61 11.59 35.39
C LYS A 20 -20.14 11.31 35.07
N ILE A 21 -19.36 10.88 36.05
CA ILE A 21 -17.94 10.50 35.87
C ILE A 21 -17.85 9.25 35.01
N VAL A 22 -18.62 8.20 35.32
CA VAL A 22 -18.63 6.96 34.50
C VAL A 22 -18.97 7.26 33.04
N ARG A 23 -19.93 8.14 32.77
CA ARG A 23 -20.30 8.54 31.40
C ARG A 23 -19.15 9.27 30.69
N ILE A 24 -18.49 10.21 31.36
CA ILE A 24 -17.33 10.94 30.80
C ILE A 24 -16.17 9.97 30.55
N SER A 25 -15.87 9.10 31.51
CA SER A 25 -14.81 8.10 31.39
C SER A 25 -15.06 7.13 30.24
N ARG A 26 -16.31 6.73 29.97
CA ARG A 26 -16.64 5.90 28.81
C ARG A 26 -16.35 6.62 27.49
N VAL A 27 -16.78 7.87 27.36
CA VAL A 27 -16.53 8.67 26.14
C VAL A 27 -15.03 8.83 25.90
N LEU A 28 -14.27 9.15 26.95
CA LEU A 28 -12.81 9.26 26.86
C LEU A 28 -12.16 7.91 26.51
N LEU A 29 -12.63 6.81 27.10
CA LEU A 29 -12.11 5.47 26.79
C LEU A 29 -12.37 5.11 25.32
N ASP A 30 -13.56 5.39 24.80
CA ASP A 30 -13.89 5.15 23.39
C ASP A 30 -12.99 5.96 22.44
N GLN A 31 -12.69 7.21 22.80
CA GLN A 31 -11.74 8.06 22.07
C GLN A 31 -10.32 7.48 22.10
N PHE A 32 -9.80 7.12 23.28
CA PHE A 32 -8.49 6.47 23.39
C PHE A 32 -8.41 5.16 22.63
N LEU A 33 -9.46 4.33 22.67
CA LEU A 33 -9.51 3.09 21.90
C LEU A 33 -9.51 3.36 20.39
N ALA A 34 -10.17 4.42 19.93
CA ALA A 34 -10.13 4.82 18.52
C ALA A 34 -8.72 5.27 18.10
N GLU A 35 -8.05 6.08 18.93
CA GLU A 35 -6.67 6.53 18.70
C GLU A 35 -5.68 5.36 18.63
N ILE A 36 -5.76 4.42 19.58
CA ILE A 36 -4.92 3.22 19.60
C ILE A 36 -5.15 2.39 18.34
N ARG A 37 -6.42 2.15 17.96
CA ARG A 37 -6.76 1.39 16.74
C ARG A 37 -6.22 2.06 15.48
N LEU A 38 -6.29 3.39 15.43
CA LEU A 38 -5.79 4.16 14.29
C LEU A 38 -4.26 4.09 14.20
N ALA A 39 -3.57 4.19 15.33
CA ALA A 39 -2.11 4.03 15.39
C ALA A 39 -1.69 2.61 14.96
N ASP A 40 -2.40 1.58 15.41
CA ASP A 40 -2.18 0.19 15.00
C ASP A 40 -2.42 -0.03 13.50
N ASP A 41 -3.51 0.53 12.97
CA ASP A 41 -3.80 0.52 11.54
C ASP A 41 -2.69 1.23 10.75
N PHE A 42 -2.22 2.39 11.21
CA PHE A 42 -1.12 3.11 10.58
C PHE A 42 0.15 2.26 10.53
N VAL A 43 0.56 1.65 11.65
CA VAL A 43 1.75 0.79 11.71
C VAL A 43 1.61 -0.40 10.75
N ARG A 44 0.43 -1.06 10.74
CA ARG A 44 0.14 -2.17 9.83
C ARG A 44 0.25 -1.77 8.36
N TRP A 45 -0.36 -0.66 7.97
CA TRP A 45 -0.35 -0.19 6.60
C TRP A 45 1.01 0.36 6.17
N ASN A 46 1.69 1.07 7.07
CA ASN A 46 3.02 1.61 6.78
C ASN A 46 4.06 0.49 6.55
N ARG A 47 3.94 -0.66 7.23
CA ARG A 47 4.75 -1.86 6.93
C ARG A 47 4.51 -2.40 5.52
N ARG A 48 3.33 -2.18 4.95
CA ARG A 48 2.96 -2.56 3.59
C ARG A 48 3.30 -1.48 2.56
N ARG A 49 3.88 -0.35 2.96
CA ARG A 49 4.45 0.62 2.03
C ARG A 49 5.43 -0.09 1.10
N ASN A 50 5.47 0.31 -0.17
CA ASN A 50 6.30 -0.34 -1.19
C ASN A 50 5.96 -1.79 -1.51
N HIS A 51 4.75 -2.24 -1.16
CA HIS A 51 4.20 -3.50 -1.65
C HIS A 51 3.16 -3.25 -2.75
N ILE A 52 2.84 -4.31 -3.48
CA ILE A 52 1.67 -4.32 -4.37
C ILE A 52 0.49 -5.02 -3.67
N MET A 53 -0.71 -4.57 -3.98
CA MET A 53 -1.94 -5.16 -3.47
C MET A 53 -3.02 -5.07 -4.53
N GLU A 54 -3.85 -6.12 -4.62
CA GLU A 54 -5.08 -6.05 -5.39
C GLU A 54 -6.05 -5.09 -4.71
N GLY A 55 -6.73 -4.28 -5.52
CA GLY A 55 -7.75 -3.37 -5.04
C GLY A 55 -8.94 -3.34 -5.97
N ILE A 56 -10.13 -3.14 -5.39
CA ILE A 56 -11.38 -3.01 -6.14
C ILE A 56 -11.69 -1.53 -6.29
N ILE A 57 -11.83 -1.06 -7.53
CA ILE A 57 -12.25 0.32 -7.78
C ILE A 57 -13.69 0.50 -7.30
N ARG A 58 -13.90 1.44 -6.39
CA ARG A 58 -15.23 1.76 -5.86
C ARG A 58 -15.86 2.93 -6.59
N LYS A 59 -15.06 3.99 -6.81
CA LYS A 59 -15.55 5.24 -7.39
C LYS A 59 -14.43 5.93 -8.14
N ARG A 60 -14.80 6.58 -9.24
CA ARG A 60 -13.93 7.49 -9.98
C ARG A 60 -14.47 8.92 -9.86
N SER A 61 -13.58 9.84 -9.50
CA SER A 61 -13.82 11.28 -9.48
C SER A 61 -12.85 11.97 -10.44
N HIS A 62 -12.95 13.30 -10.55
CA HIS A 62 -12.09 14.08 -11.45
C HIS A 62 -10.60 14.01 -11.07
N ASP A 63 -10.30 14.00 -9.75
CA ASP A 63 -8.94 14.12 -9.22
C ASP A 63 -8.41 12.87 -8.52
N TYR A 64 -9.28 11.91 -8.23
CA TYR A 64 -8.92 10.67 -7.55
C TYR A 64 -9.84 9.51 -7.92
N ILE A 65 -9.35 8.31 -7.65
CA ILE A 65 -10.11 7.07 -7.70
C ILE A 65 -10.06 6.46 -6.31
N GLU A 66 -11.22 6.10 -5.77
CA GLU A 66 -11.34 5.35 -4.52
C GLU A 66 -11.19 3.86 -4.81
N VAL A 67 -10.30 3.23 -4.08
CA VAL A 67 -9.98 1.81 -4.20
C VAL A 67 -10.17 1.17 -2.84
N ASP A 68 -10.90 0.06 -2.79
CA ASP A 68 -11.02 -0.75 -1.59
C ASP A 68 -9.91 -1.80 -1.53
N LEU A 69 -9.14 -1.76 -0.44
CA LEU A 69 -8.07 -2.71 -0.12
C LEU A 69 -8.53 -3.60 1.03
N ASN A 70 -9.46 -4.52 0.75
CA ASN A 70 -10.04 -5.45 1.73
C ASN A 70 -10.66 -4.75 2.96
N GLY A 71 -11.58 -3.82 2.72
CA GLY A 71 -12.31 -3.10 3.78
C GLY A 71 -11.66 -1.78 4.22
N LYS A 72 -10.58 -1.35 3.54
CA LYS A 72 -9.95 -0.04 3.77
C LYS A 72 -9.90 0.75 2.48
N THR A 73 -10.44 1.97 2.53
CA THR A 73 -10.40 2.90 1.40
C THR A 73 -9.00 3.48 1.24
N ALA A 74 -8.50 3.40 0.01
CA ALA A 74 -7.27 4.02 -0.43
C ALA A 74 -7.54 4.87 -1.66
N LEU A 75 -6.66 5.84 -1.93
CA LEU A 75 -6.84 6.82 -2.98
C LEU A 75 -5.75 6.69 -4.04
N LEU A 76 -6.14 6.50 -5.29
CA LEU A 76 -5.28 6.71 -6.45
C LEU A 76 -5.51 8.12 -6.98
N THR A 77 -4.58 9.02 -6.71
CA THR A 77 -4.68 10.41 -7.18
C THR A 77 -4.35 10.52 -8.67
N LYS A 78 -4.85 11.59 -9.32
CA LYS A 78 -4.57 11.93 -10.73
C LYS A 78 -3.08 12.07 -11.07
N ARG A 79 -2.21 12.35 -10.11
CA ARG A 79 -0.75 12.36 -10.34
C ARG A 79 -0.16 10.95 -10.41
N ASN A 80 -0.86 9.98 -9.82
CA ASN A 80 -0.40 8.61 -9.61
C ASN A 80 -1.09 7.58 -10.52
N TRP A 81 -2.13 7.97 -11.24
CA TRP A 81 -2.76 7.15 -12.28
C TRP A 81 -1.94 7.13 -13.58
N VAL A 82 -2.27 6.22 -14.49
CA VAL A 82 -1.67 6.13 -15.83
C VAL A 82 -2.73 6.51 -16.85
N GLN A 83 -2.49 7.56 -17.62
CA GLN A 83 -3.48 8.10 -18.57
C GLN A 83 -3.92 7.07 -19.61
N LYS A 84 -2.99 6.23 -20.09
CA LYS A 84 -3.31 5.15 -21.03
C LYS A 84 -4.17 4.03 -20.43
N GLU A 85 -4.28 3.94 -19.10
CA GLU A 85 -5.13 2.97 -18.41
C GLU A 85 -6.50 3.55 -18.05
N MET A 86 -6.85 4.76 -18.50
CA MET A 86 -8.05 5.46 -18.04
C MET A 86 -9.35 4.67 -18.24
N PHE A 87 -9.42 3.82 -19.27
CA PHE A 87 -10.56 2.95 -19.56
C PHE A 87 -10.70 1.76 -18.58
N LEU A 88 -9.67 1.45 -17.79
CA LEU A 88 -9.71 0.42 -16.76
C LEU A 88 -10.22 0.95 -15.41
N TYR A 89 -10.26 2.27 -15.24
CA TYR A 89 -10.59 2.90 -13.96
C TYR A 89 -12.10 3.01 -13.72
N GLU A 90 -12.79 1.89 -13.87
CA GLU A 90 -14.24 1.79 -13.75
C GLU A 90 -14.63 1.05 -12.45
N PRO A 91 -15.73 1.43 -11.79
CA PRO A 91 -16.23 0.74 -10.60
C PRO A 91 -16.36 -0.78 -10.79
N GLY A 92 -15.97 -1.55 -9.77
CA GLY A 92 -15.97 -3.01 -9.76
C GLY A 92 -14.74 -3.66 -10.40
N ARG A 93 -13.89 -2.92 -11.11
CA ARG A 93 -12.64 -3.46 -11.66
C ARG A 93 -11.62 -3.75 -10.56
N VAL A 94 -10.93 -4.88 -10.71
CA VAL A 94 -9.82 -5.29 -9.85
C VAL A 94 -8.51 -5.04 -10.59
N LEU A 95 -7.58 -4.35 -9.95
CA LEU A 95 -6.24 -4.09 -10.47
C LEU A 95 -5.21 -4.22 -9.35
N PHE A 96 -3.95 -4.43 -9.72
CA PHE A 96 -2.84 -4.32 -8.76
C PHE A 96 -2.39 -2.87 -8.60
N PHE A 97 -2.21 -2.44 -7.35
CA PHE A 97 -1.74 -1.10 -7.01
C PHE A 97 -0.48 -1.17 -6.15
N HIS A 98 0.47 -0.26 -6.39
CA HIS A 98 1.60 -0.05 -5.49
C HIS A 98 1.16 0.87 -4.34
N ILE A 99 1.39 0.45 -3.09
CA ILE A 99 1.17 1.29 -1.90
C ILE A 99 2.29 2.33 -1.83
N TYR A 100 1.99 3.54 -2.29
CA TYR A 100 2.96 4.62 -2.48
C TYR A 100 3.31 5.33 -1.17
N SER A 101 2.28 5.75 -0.44
CA SER A 101 2.45 6.39 0.87
C SER A 101 1.30 6.04 1.80
N VAL A 102 1.64 5.97 3.08
CA VAL A 102 0.68 5.85 4.17
C VAL A 102 1.00 6.99 5.13
N THR A 103 0.03 7.85 5.39
CA THR A 103 0.20 9.04 6.23
C THR A 103 -0.90 9.11 7.27
N LEU A 104 -0.57 9.58 8.46
CA LEU A 104 -1.50 9.81 9.54
C LEU A 104 -1.55 11.32 9.82
N ASN A 105 -2.69 11.96 9.56
CA ASN A 105 -2.89 13.39 9.77
C ASN A 105 -4.17 13.59 10.61
N ASN A 106 -4.06 14.21 11.79
CA ASN A 106 -5.20 14.61 12.64
C ASN A 106 -6.32 13.57 12.68
N ASP A 107 -6.01 12.37 13.17
CA ASP A 107 -6.94 11.24 13.28
C ASP A 107 -7.45 10.64 11.97
N ASN A 108 -6.81 10.96 10.85
CA ASN A 108 -7.13 10.40 9.55
C ASN A 108 -5.95 9.64 8.95
N LEU A 109 -6.14 8.34 8.72
CA LEU A 109 -5.22 7.48 7.99
C LEU A 109 -5.50 7.59 6.49
N SER A 110 -4.53 8.13 5.74
CA SER A 110 -4.60 8.20 4.28
C SER A 110 -3.63 7.19 3.66
N ILE A 111 -4.17 6.31 2.82
CA ILE A 111 -3.40 5.35 2.02
C ILE A 111 -3.45 5.82 0.57
N VAL A 112 -2.29 6.19 0.02
CA VAL A 112 -2.17 6.64 -1.36
C VAL A 112 -1.56 5.53 -2.21
N LEU A 113 -2.22 5.26 -3.32
CA LEU A 113 -1.82 4.26 -4.29
C LEU A 113 -1.13 4.88 -5.50
N SER A 114 -0.40 4.04 -6.23
CA SER A 114 0.20 4.39 -7.50
C SER A 114 0.09 3.25 -8.51
N ARG A 115 -0.39 3.61 -9.71
CA ARG A 115 -0.20 2.82 -10.94
C ARG A 115 1.01 3.31 -11.74
N ARG A 116 1.45 4.54 -11.50
CA ARG A 116 2.54 5.23 -12.21
C ARG A 116 3.95 4.87 -11.73
N SER A 117 4.10 4.40 -10.49
CA SER A 117 5.40 4.16 -9.84
C SER A 117 6.31 3.21 -10.60
N LYS A 118 7.62 3.50 -10.67
CA LYS A 118 8.63 2.56 -11.23
C LYS A 118 8.68 1.22 -10.47
N LEU A 119 8.27 1.21 -9.19
CA LEU A 119 8.28 -0.01 -8.38
C LEU A 119 7.19 -0.99 -8.79
N LEU A 120 6.08 -0.53 -9.38
CA LEU A 120 4.96 -1.42 -9.72
C LEU A 120 5.36 -2.59 -10.64
N PRO A 121 5.97 -2.39 -11.84
CA PRO A 121 6.38 -3.51 -12.69
C PRO A 121 7.41 -4.40 -12.00
N GLN A 122 8.34 -3.82 -11.23
CA GLN A 122 9.33 -4.58 -10.46
C GLN A 122 8.68 -5.50 -9.42
N LEU A 123 7.71 -4.98 -8.67
CA LEU A 123 7.01 -5.73 -7.62
C LEU A 123 6.09 -6.79 -8.21
N LEU A 124 5.44 -6.51 -9.35
CA LEU A 124 4.64 -7.50 -10.09
C LEU A 124 5.49 -8.65 -10.63
N LEU A 125 6.67 -8.37 -11.19
CA LEU A 125 7.59 -9.43 -11.59
C LEU A 125 8.06 -10.24 -10.38
N LYS A 126 8.42 -9.55 -9.28
CA LYS A 126 8.90 -10.20 -8.04
C LYS A 126 7.85 -11.09 -7.37
N SER A 127 6.56 -10.74 -7.44
CA SER A 127 5.49 -11.57 -6.86
C SER A 127 5.30 -12.89 -7.59
N HIS A 128 5.55 -12.92 -8.90
CA HIS A 128 5.49 -14.14 -9.71
C HIS A 128 6.81 -14.93 -9.72
N LEU A 129 7.94 -14.24 -9.56
CA LEU A 129 9.29 -14.79 -9.66
C LEU A 129 10.15 -14.38 -8.44
N PRO A 130 9.82 -14.87 -7.24
CA PRO A 130 10.44 -14.42 -5.99
C PRO A 130 11.92 -14.78 -5.87
N MET A 131 12.41 -15.78 -6.62
CA MET A 131 13.82 -16.19 -6.62
C MET A 131 14.75 -15.18 -7.31
N TYR A 132 14.23 -14.35 -8.22
CA TYR A 132 15.02 -13.40 -9.00
C TYR A 132 14.91 -11.97 -8.47
N ARG A 133 15.90 -11.16 -8.80
CA ARG A 133 15.93 -9.72 -8.51
C ARG A 133 15.46 -8.97 -9.75
N PHE A 134 14.60 -7.98 -9.54
CA PHE A 134 14.14 -7.08 -10.59
C PHE A 134 14.33 -5.66 -10.11
N TYR A 135 14.89 -4.80 -10.97
CA TYR A 135 15.05 -3.38 -10.69
C TYR A 135 14.58 -2.58 -11.89
N CYS A 136 13.56 -1.76 -11.70
CA CYS A 136 13.10 -0.84 -12.73
C CYS A 136 14.00 0.41 -12.74
N ARG A 137 14.90 0.51 -13.73
CA ARG A 137 15.81 1.66 -13.88
C ARG A 137 15.07 2.88 -14.41
N LYS A 138 14.15 2.68 -15.35
CA LYS A 138 13.35 3.75 -15.97
C LYS A 138 11.99 3.22 -16.37
N ARG A 139 10.95 4.04 -16.19
CA ARG A 139 9.58 3.72 -16.58
C ARG A 139 8.93 4.91 -17.26
N PHE A 140 8.27 4.63 -18.38
CA PHE A 140 7.30 5.46 -19.08
C PHE A 140 5.94 4.74 -18.92
N PRO A 141 5.13 5.11 -17.91
CA PRO A 141 3.95 4.34 -17.51
C PRO A 141 2.95 4.16 -18.65
N GLY A 142 2.53 2.92 -18.89
CA GLY A 142 1.64 2.54 -20.00
C GLY A 142 2.33 2.49 -21.36
N GLU A 143 3.66 2.66 -21.43
CA GLU A 143 4.43 2.56 -22.67
C GLU A 143 5.57 1.57 -22.56
N LYS A 144 6.52 1.83 -21.65
CA LYS A 144 7.75 1.05 -21.55
C LYS A 144 8.41 1.14 -20.18
N SER A 145 8.82 -0.01 -19.65
CA SER A 145 9.69 -0.14 -18.49
C SER A 145 11.01 -0.82 -18.85
N ARG A 146 12.12 -0.25 -18.37
CA ARG A 146 13.46 -0.84 -18.47
C ARG A 146 13.79 -1.55 -17.16
N ILE A 147 13.83 -2.88 -17.21
CA ILE A 147 14.04 -3.76 -16.07
C ILE A 147 15.42 -4.39 -16.17
N VAL A 148 16.20 -4.27 -15.09
CA VAL A 148 17.44 -5.00 -14.90
C VAL A 148 17.17 -6.18 -13.97
N THR A 149 17.63 -7.36 -14.34
CA THR A 149 17.36 -8.60 -13.59
C THR A 149 18.50 -9.59 -13.66
N ASP A 150 18.58 -10.49 -12.68
CA ASP A 150 19.43 -11.69 -12.72
C ASP A 150 18.71 -12.92 -13.30
N ALA A 151 17.43 -12.78 -13.67
CA ALA A 151 16.65 -13.85 -14.26
C ALA A 151 17.16 -14.22 -15.68
N PRO A 152 17.12 -15.50 -16.07
CA PRO A 152 17.47 -15.92 -17.42
C PRO A 152 16.41 -15.44 -18.42
N ILE A 153 16.59 -14.27 -19.03
CA ILE A 153 15.56 -13.59 -19.86
C ILE A 153 15.08 -14.37 -21.10
N ARG A 154 15.79 -15.43 -21.51
CA ARG A 154 15.41 -16.31 -22.63
C ARG A 154 14.60 -17.54 -22.18
N ASP A 155 14.49 -17.76 -20.88
CA ASP A 155 13.68 -18.85 -20.31
C ASP A 155 12.19 -18.59 -20.57
N SER A 156 11.47 -19.63 -21.01
CA SER A 156 10.07 -19.53 -21.42
C SER A 156 9.14 -19.08 -20.29
N LYS A 157 9.41 -19.49 -19.05
CA LYS A 157 8.63 -19.08 -17.87
C LYS A 157 8.84 -17.60 -17.55
N ILE A 158 10.05 -17.09 -17.74
CA ILE A 158 10.35 -15.66 -17.56
C ILE A 158 9.61 -14.82 -18.60
N ILE A 159 9.60 -15.28 -19.86
CA ILE A 159 8.87 -14.65 -20.95
C ILE A 159 7.36 -14.63 -20.67
N GLU A 160 6.79 -15.76 -20.24
CA GLU A 160 5.37 -15.85 -19.89
C GLU A 160 4.98 -14.87 -18.77
N VAL A 161 5.77 -14.82 -17.70
CA VAL A 161 5.54 -13.89 -16.58
C VAL A 161 5.68 -12.44 -17.04
N ARG A 162 6.70 -12.13 -17.85
CA ARG A 162 6.87 -10.79 -18.44
C ARG A 162 5.63 -10.37 -19.23
N ASP A 163 5.11 -11.26 -20.08
CA ASP A 163 3.96 -10.97 -20.92
C ASP A 163 2.67 -10.87 -20.10
N ARG A 164 2.55 -11.63 -19.02
CA ARG A 164 1.47 -11.47 -18.03
C ARG A 164 1.52 -10.10 -17.35
N VAL A 165 2.70 -9.67 -16.86
CA VAL A 165 2.86 -8.35 -16.22
C VAL A 165 2.66 -7.22 -17.23
N SER A 166 3.08 -7.39 -18.48
CA SER A 166 2.80 -6.43 -19.55
C SER A 166 1.29 -6.25 -19.77
N ARG A 167 0.51 -7.35 -19.82
CA ARG A 167 -0.96 -7.29 -19.91
C ARG A 167 -1.61 -6.61 -18.71
N GLU A 168 -1.15 -6.91 -17.49
CA GLU A 168 -1.60 -6.23 -16.27
C GLU A 168 -1.34 -4.71 -16.31
N LEU A 169 -0.31 -4.27 -17.04
CA LEU A 169 0.03 -2.86 -17.24
C LEU A 169 -0.47 -2.32 -18.60
N SER A 170 -1.59 -2.85 -19.09
CA SER A 170 -2.24 -2.43 -20.35
C SER A 170 -1.34 -2.47 -21.58
N GLY A 171 -0.48 -3.48 -21.67
CA GLY A 171 0.44 -3.67 -22.79
C GLY A 171 1.75 -2.88 -22.67
N GLU A 172 2.09 -2.36 -21.48
CA GLU A 172 3.38 -1.72 -21.26
C GLU A 172 4.54 -2.67 -21.64
N ILE A 173 5.48 -2.19 -22.46
CA ILE A 173 6.62 -2.99 -22.93
C ILE A 173 7.63 -3.16 -21.79
N LEU A 174 7.89 -4.39 -21.37
CA LEU A 174 8.91 -4.70 -20.37
C LEU A 174 10.23 -5.09 -21.04
N GLU A 175 11.12 -4.11 -21.23
CA GLU A 175 12.47 -4.35 -21.76
C GLU A 175 13.37 -4.87 -20.63
N MET A 176 13.58 -6.19 -20.61
CA MET A 176 14.41 -6.88 -19.62
C MET A 176 15.83 -7.04 -20.13
N ARG A 177 16.81 -6.71 -19.28
CA ARG A 177 18.23 -6.93 -19.53
C ARG A 177 18.87 -7.63 -18.33
N ASN A 178 19.80 -8.53 -18.60
CA ASN A 178 20.58 -9.17 -17.55
C ASN A 178 21.43 -8.11 -16.84
N SER A 179 21.57 -8.24 -15.53
CA SER A 179 22.55 -7.47 -14.78
C SER A 179 23.93 -8.04 -15.07
N ASP A 180 24.75 -7.35 -15.87
CA ASP A 180 26.18 -7.67 -16.01
C ASP A 180 26.99 -7.25 -14.76
N GLY A 181 26.39 -7.39 -13.57
CA GLY A 181 26.88 -6.88 -12.29
C GLY A 181 25.98 -5.76 -11.75
N PHE A 182 25.35 -6.01 -10.60
CA PHE A 182 24.80 -4.95 -9.73
C PHE A 182 25.95 -4.18 -9.09
N ASN A 183 26.76 -3.48 -9.89
CA ASN A 183 27.80 -2.62 -9.35
C ASN A 183 27.16 -1.33 -8.81
N LYS A 184 27.15 -1.28 -7.47
CA LYS A 184 27.05 -0.15 -6.52
C LYS A 184 26.11 0.99 -6.90
#